data_AF-A0A3M2RML1-F1
#
_entry.id   AF-A0A3M2RML1-F1
#
_cell.length_a   1.000
_cell.length_b   1.000
_cell.length_c   1.000
_cell.angle_alpha   90.00
_cell.angle_beta   90.00
_cell.angle_gamma   90.00
#
_symmetry.space_group_name_H-M   'P 1'
#
loop_
_entity.id
_entity.type
_entity.pdbx_description
1 polymer ?
#
loop_
_entity_poly.entity_id
_entity_poly.type
_entity_poly.pdbx_seq_one_letter_code
_entity_poly.pdbx_strand_id
1 'polypeptide(L)'
;MKTKLLALPVIALLVAACGDSDTLEIEAKTDNPDLVFSYPTDGQRNVSPAAQVILRFSEPVDTESLKASAKLTAGTDVVDYSLERTDGGYSVS
;
A
#
# COMPACT_ATOMS: atom_id res chain seq x y z
N MET A 1 -46.85 32.43 29.02
CA MET A 1 -45.72 31.61 28.54
C MET A 1 -46.20 30.18 28.37
N LYS A 2 -46.02 29.59 27.18
CA LYS A 2 -46.43 28.22 26.83
C LYS A 2 -45.18 27.37 26.78
N THR A 3 -45.14 26.23 27.46
CA THR A 3 -44.19 25.17 27.13
C THR A 3 -44.92 23.83 27.09
N LYS A 4 -44.82 23.23 25.91
CA LYS A 4 -45.51 22.05 25.41
C LYS A 4 -45.04 20.78 26.12
N LEU A 5 -45.99 19.86 26.32
CA LEU A 5 -45.73 18.42 26.41
C LEU A 5 -45.02 17.96 25.12
N LEU A 6 -43.97 17.16 25.27
CA LEU A 6 -43.49 16.25 24.24
C LEU A 6 -43.11 14.93 24.89
N ALA A 7 -43.70 13.87 24.32
CA ALA A 7 -43.66 12.49 24.76
C ALA A 7 -42.39 11.75 24.29
N LEU A 8 -42.15 10.62 24.97
CA LEU A 8 -41.22 9.49 24.74
C LEU A 8 -40.82 9.20 23.27
N PRO A 9 -39.60 8.67 23.02
CA PRO A 9 -39.40 7.21 23.10
C PRO A 9 -38.12 6.79 23.88
N VAL A 10 -38.17 5.67 24.62
CA VAL A 10 -37.61 4.34 24.22
C VAL A 10 -36.19 4.52 23.67
N ILE A 11 -35.13 4.14 24.38
CA ILE A 11 -34.63 2.77 24.41
C ILE A 11 -33.65 2.68 25.60
N ALA A 12 -34.08 2.00 26.66
CA ALA A 12 -33.15 1.43 27.62
C ALA A 12 -32.67 0.09 27.03
N LEU A 13 -31.69 0.14 26.14
CA LEU A 13 -30.91 -1.05 25.80
C LEU A 13 -29.80 -1.15 26.85
N LEU A 14 -30.04 -1.97 27.87
CA LEU A 14 -28.97 -2.50 28.72
C LEU A 14 -28.12 -3.43 27.84
N VAL A 15 -27.13 -2.87 27.16
CA VAL A 15 -26.07 -3.68 26.55
C VAL A 15 -25.09 -4.02 27.67
N ALA A 16 -25.38 -5.12 28.36
CA ALA A 16 -24.36 -5.87 29.07
C ALA A 16 -23.48 -6.57 28.02
N ALA A 17 -22.60 -5.82 27.37
CA ALA A 17 -21.45 -6.38 26.67
C ALA A 17 -20.25 -6.27 27.61
N CYS A 18 -20.26 -7.12 28.64
CA CYS A 18 -19.02 -7.54 29.27
C CYS A 18 -18.56 -8.75 28.44
N GLY A 19 -17.66 -8.54 27.50
CA GLY A 19 -17.28 -9.57 26.55
C GLY A 19 -16.34 -9.00 25.52
N ASP A 20 -15.06 -9.23 25.77
CA ASP A 20 -13.90 -8.92 24.95
C ASP A 20 -13.46 -7.46 24.91
N SER A 21 -12.37 -7.24 25.62
CA SER A 21 -11.41 -6.19 25.34
C SER A 21 -10.76 -6.47 23.98
N ASP A 22 -11.54 -6.46 22.90
CA ASP A 22 -10.98 -6.15 21.59
C ASP A 22 -10.60 -4.67 21.67
N THR A 23 -9.43 -4.42 22.24
CA THR A 23 -8.63 -3.26 21.87
C THR A 23 -8.69 -3.22 20.36
N LEU A 24 -9.45 -2.26 19.82
CA LEU A 24 -9.37 -1.91 18.41
C LEU A 24 -7.93 -1.46 18.21
N GLU A 25 -7.07 -2.42 17.84
CA GLU A 25 -5.75 -2.16 17.33
C GLU A 25 -5.98 -1.49 15.99
N ILE A 26 -6.11 -0.16 16.03
CA ILE A 26 -5.94 0.66 14.86
C ILE A 26 -4.46 0.50 14.52
N GLU A 27 -4.14 -0.49 13.70
CA GLU A 27 -2.86 -0.56 13.01
C GLU A 27 -2.74 0.77 12.26
N ALA A 28 -1.92 1.67 12.79
CA ALA A 28 -1.56 2.87 12.08
C ALA A 28 -0.89 2.39 10.79
N LYS A 29 -1.60 2.48 9.67
CA LYS A 29 -1.01 2.19 8.37
C LYS A 29 0.19 3.12 8.22
N THR A 30 1.38 2.53 8.20
CA THR A 30 2.56 3.27 7.80
C THR A 30 2.38 3.58 6.33
N ASP A 31 2.38 4.87 5.98
CA ASP A 31 2.42 5.39 4.62
C ASP A 31 3.79 5.08 3.99
N ASN A 32 4.06 3.78 3.79
CA ASN A 32 5.22 3.30 3.06
C ASN A 32 4.78 2.93 1.64
N PRO A 33 5.65 3.17 0.65
CA PRO A 33 5.38 2.71 -0.72
C PRO A 33 5.39 1.19 -0.78
N ASP A 34 4.24 0.61 -1.09
CA ASP A 34 4.07 -0.81 -1.39
C ASP A 34 4.19 -1.03 -2.90
N LEU A 35 4.80 -2.13 -3.34
CA LEU A 35 4.80 -2.52 -4.75
C LEU A 35 3.41 -3.03 -5.14
N VAL A 36 2.73 -2.32 -6.04
CA VAL A 36 1.36 -2.66 -6.48
C VAL A 36 1.30 -3.29 -7.87
N PHE A 37 2.35 -3.13 -8.68
CA PHE A 37 2.47 -3.78 -9.98
C PHE A 37 3.94 -3.95 -10.37
N SER A 38 4.24 -5.06 -11.04
CA SER A 38 5.52 -5.27 -11.71
C SER A 38 5.32 -5.83 -13.11
N TYR A 39 6.19 -5.43 -14.02
CA TYR A 39 6.40 -6.09 -15.28
C TYR A 39 7.91 -6.33 -15.47
N PRO A 40 8.36 -7.55 -15.79
CA PRO A 40 7.61 -8.80 -15.73
C PRO A 40 6.96 -9.04 -14.36
N THR A 41 5.87 -9.83 -14.33
CA THR A 41 5.31 -10.27 -13.04
C THR A 41 6.26 -11.27 -12.39
N ASP A 42 6.18 -11.45 -11.07
CA ASP A 42 6.97 -12.46 -10.38
C ASP A 42 6.77 -13.85 -11.00
N GLY A 43 7.87 -14.58 -11.19
CA GLY A 43 7.90 -15.89 -11.86
C GLY A 43 7.53 -15.91 -13.34
N GLN A 44 7.30 -14.75 -13.99
CA GLN A 44 7.00 -14.72 -15.42
C GLN A 44 8.21 -15.20 -16.24
N ARG A 45 7.94 -16.05 -17.23
CA ARG A 45 8.95 -16.62 -18.13
C ARG A 45 8.64 -16.26 -19.57
N ASN A 46 9.62 -16.48 -20.46
CA ASN A 46 9.52 -16.21 -21.89
C ASN A 46 9.18 -14.75 -22.23
N VAL A 47 9.64 -13.81 -21.40
CA VAL A 47 9.62 -12.38 -21.73
C VAL A 47 10.81 -12.07 -22.64
N SER A 48 10.61 -11.16 -23.59
CA SER A 48 11.70 -10.65 -24.43
C SER A 48 12.84 -10.11 -23.56
N PRO A 49 14.11 -10.50 -23.79
CA PRO A 49 15.25 -9.91 -23.08
C PRO A 49 15.40 -8.39 -23.30
N ALA A 50 14.78 -7.85 -24.35
CA ALA A 50 14.76 -6.41 -24.62
C ALA A 50 13.60 -5.67 -23.90
N ALA A 51 12.76 -6.38 -23.14
CA ALA A 51 11.69 -5.77 -22.39
C ALA A 51 12.24 -4.97 -21.20
N GLN A 52 11.64 -3.81 -20.93
CA GLN A 52 11.94 -3.04 -19.73
C GLN A 52 11.33 -3.70 -18.50
N VAL A 53 11.99 -3.49 -17.36
CA VAL A 53 11.42 -3.78 -16.04
C VAL A 53 10.65 -2.55 -15.60
N ILE A 54 9.39 -2.70 -15.18
CA ILE A 54 8.54 -1.61 -14.72
C ILE A 54 8.04 -1.97 -13.34
N LEU A 55 8.19 -1.05 -12.38
CA LEU A 55 7.66 -1.19 -11.03
C LEU A 55 6.71 -0.03 -10.73
N ARG A 56 5.54 -0.32 -10.18
CA ARG A 56 4.59 0.69 -9.69
C ARG A 56 4.39 0.55 -8.20
N PHE A 57 4.39 1.68 -7.51
CA PHE A 57 4.22 1.77 -6.06
C PHE A 57 2.88 2.42 -5.69
N SER A 58 2.41 2.17 -4.46
CA SER A 58 1.22 2.81 -3.89
C SER A 58 1.42 4.30 -3.64
N GLU A 59 2.67 4.73 -3.49
CA GLU A 59 3.09 6.10 -3.18
C GLU A 59 4.33 6.46 -4.01
N PRO A 60 4.64 7.76 -4.20
CA PRO A 60 5.83 8.16 -4.93
C PRO A 60 7.11 7.68 -4.23
N VAL A 61 8.04 7.13 -5.00
CA VAL A 61 9.35 6.67 -4.49
C VAL A 61 10.48 7.63 -4.85
N ASP A 62 11.46 7.73 -3.96
CA ASP A 62 12.74 8.37 -4.23
C ASP A 62 13.66 7.41 -5.01
N THR A 63 14.10 7.83 -6.19
CA THR A 63 14.86 6.97 -7.09
C THR A 63 16.29 6.71 -6.64
N GLU A 64 16.91 7.64 -5.90
CA GLU A 64 18.27 7.47 -5.38
C GLU A 64 18.30 6.40 -4.29
N SER A 65 17.35 6.47 -3.35
CA SER A 65 17.17 5.47 -2.29
C SER A 65 16.81 4.10 -2.86
N LEU A 66 15.96 4.05 -3.90
CA LEU A 66 15.61 2.80 -4.58
C LEU A 66 16.83 2.21 -5.30
N LYS A 67 17.60 3.02 -6.03
CA LYS A 67 18.80 2.55 -6.74
C LYS A 67 19.89 2.03 -5.78
N ALA A 68 20.01 2.63 -4.59
CA ALA A 68 20.95 2.18 -3.57
C ALA A 68 20.57 0.82 -2.94
N SER A 69 19.28 0.45 -2.99
CA SER A 69 18.73 -0.75 -2.33
C SER A 69 18.34 -1.87 -3.31
N ALA A 70 18.09 -1.55 -4.58
CA ALA A 70 17.67 -2.51 -5.59
C ALA A 70 18.85 -3.18 -6.30
N LYS A 71 18.66 -4.45 -6.68
CA LYS A 71 19.63 -5.26 -7.42
C LYS A 71 18.95 -5.95 -8.59
N LEU A 72 19.51 -5.79 -9.78
CA LEU A 72 19.14 -6.57 -10.95
C LEU A 72 20.13 -7.72 -11.15
N THR A 73 19.62 -8.94 -11.33
CA THR A 73 20.46 -10.13 -11.49
C THR A 73 20.04 -10.98 -12.66
N ALA A 74 21.02 -11.49 -13.40
CA ALA A 74 20.84 -12.55 -14.39
C ALA A 74 21.51 -13.82 -13.86
N GLY A 75 20.73 -14.72 -13.24
CA GLY A 75 21.28 -15.84 -12.49
C GLY A 75 22.04 -15.36 -11.26
N THR A 76 23.34 -15.60 -11.21
CA THR A 76 24.22 -15.15 -10.11
C THR A 76 24.86 -13.79 -10.37
N ASP A 77 24.86 -13.32 -11.62
CA ASP A 77 25.56 -12.12 -12.03
C ASP A 77 24.72 -10.88 -11.75
N VAL A 78 25.38 -9.83 -11.27
CA VAL A 78 24.75 -8.51 -11.10
C VAL A 78 24.82 -7.78 -12.42
N VAL A 79 23.68 -7.23 -12.85
CA VAL A 79 23.56 -6.50 -14.10
C VAL A 79 23.37 -5.02 -13.77
N ASP A 80 24.16 -4.16 -14.43
CA ASP A 80 23.98 -2.72 -14.32
C ASP A 80 22.65 -2.29 -14.92
N TYR A 81 22.01 -1.32 -14.28
CA TYR A 81 20.74 -0.77 -14.74
C TYR A 81 20.70 0.75 -14.53
N SER A 82 19.94 1.42 -15.38
CA SER A 82 19.46 2.78 -15.16
C SER A 82 18.05 2.72 -14.58
N LEU A 83 17.64 3.78 -13.90
CA LEU A 83 16.31 3.89 -13.33
C LEU A 83 15.76 5.27 -13.69
N GLU A 84 14.63 5.28 -14.37
CA GLU A 84 13.90 6.48 -14.76
C GLU A 84 12.58 6.57 -13.99
N ARG A 85 12.31 7.73 -13.41
CA ARG A 85 11.06 8.00 -12.71
C ARG A 85 9.96 8.36 -13.71
N THR A 86 8.83 7.67 -13.63
CA THR A 86 7.64 7.92 -14.44
C THR A 86 6.40 8.10 -13.55
N ASP A 87 5.28 8.52 -14.15
CA ASP A 87 3.99 8.72 -13.47
C ASP A 87 4.10 9.50 -12.14
N GLY A 88 4.81 10.64 -12.16
CA GLY A 88 4.94 11.49 -10.96
C GLY A 88 5.70 10.87 -9.78
N GLY A 89 6.40 9.75 -9.99
CA GLY A 89 7.11 9.01 -8.93
C GLY A 89 6.43 7.73 -8.49
N TYR A 90 5.20 7.48 -8.94
CA TYR A 90 4.50 6.24 -8.66
C TYR A 90 5.02 5.06 -9.50
N SER A 91 5.85 5.31 -10.51
CA SER A 91 6.42 4.26 -11.35
C SER A 91 7.89 4.51 -11.67
N VAL A 92 8.63 3.42 -11.89
CA VAL A 92 10.02 3.45 -12.35
C VAL A 92 10.24 2.41 -13.44
N SER A 93 11.15 2.70 -14.36
CA SER A 93 11.54 1.83 -15.47
C SER A 93 13.03 1.88 -15.78
#